data_AF-A0A3F2RFV0-F1
#
_entry.id   AF-A0A3F2RFV0-F1
#
_cell.length_a   1.000
_cell.length_b   1.000
_cell.length_c   1.000
_cell.angle_alpha   90.00
_cell.angle_beta   90.00
_cell.angle_gamma   90.00
#
_symmetry.space_group_name_H-M   'P 1'
#
loop_
_entity.id
_entity.type
_entity.pdbx_description
1 polymer ?
#
loop_
_entity_poly.entity_id
_entity_poly.type
_entity_poly.pdbx_seq_one_letter_code
_entity_poly.pdbx_strand_id
1 'polypeptide(L)'
;MLKTGQPWVETFIHETEEHTLFGDNSLYRRTTGFHGDLAFDIDVNPENPPNVVVIAVESFRYHDSRYIVGDDDPSNLFKGTDMTITPNFDKWAKRGVTFRNMWSSSPSSRALESLLFAQIPYNNVAKTGITGGKNDTALAGFPQLFAAKGYENYFTTGSLLNYDSWDIFLDSHGFDEVLSFYEIKSIADADYGFTYDMWYGDDQRAFPWGVHDDVAFHILGDLLVNKTKEQSDRMAQAEPKKPLFLTHYTISSHEPFYRRPKWYADAEKPDFSALYKGYDYEDYVRDYLEMRYFTDMQLGRFMDRMSEEGVLNNTIVVILGDHGRAPEVLNSDPRAESVTRVPSAADLSFANTNDKLRVLEIGPGTGNLTSALLEIDPKIQVHAVEFDGRMVEQLQRRFTSEIEDGSLVAEHSDFEDFKFTLEGEDESRFDACVANIPYQLSSLVVSRLSSYMHRFPTFQCAVLLVQEEFALRLLAQPGNKNYSRLSANTALVADVTSVVPVPRKHFLPPPKVDSRVIKMTPKSTPALPSDKLFFQKFDALLRLCFERKNKTLRALLLAKTARSQYVLKNDALAADEDKHQAVTERVEAALEACGLSSNRAVKISVVEFMQLMQELHDRGIDLRPSTTRHFRG
;
A
#
# COMPACT_ATOMS: atom_id res chain seq x y z
N MET A 1 13.27 -13.17 17.30
CA MET A 1 14.47 -12.39 17.70
C MET A 1 15.54 -12.57 16.64
N LEU A 2 16.04 -11.48 16.05
CA LEU A 2 17.14 -11.51 15.09
C LEU A 2 18.41 -12.03 15.76
N LYS A 3 19.06 -13.07 15.20
CA LYS A 3 20.44 -13.41 15.55
C LYS A 3 21.31 -12.24 15.12
N THR A 4 21.94 -11.56 16.07
CA THR A 4 22.72 -10.35 15.83
C THR A 4 23.86 -10.62 14.84
N GLY A 5 23.86 -9.92 13.70
CA GLY A 5 24.96 -9.92 12.73
C GLY A 5 24.71 -10.61 11.39
N GLN A 6 23.56 -11.23 11.15
CA GLN A 6 23.20 -11.77 9.83
C GLN A 6 22.37 -10.77 9.00
N PRO A 7 22.52 -10.75 7.66
CA PRO A 7 21.63 -10.01 6.76
C PRO A 7 20.16 -10.29 7.06
N TRP A 8 19.30 -9.26 6.99
CA TRP A 8 17.88 -9.40 7.32
C TRP A 8 17.16 -10.47 6.49
N VAL A 9 17.60 -10.70 5.25
CA VAL A 9 17.03 -11.71 4.34
C VAL A 9 17.21 -13.15 4.87
N GLU A 10 18.22 -13.39 5.70
CA GLU A 10 18.51 -14.72 6.28
C GLU A 10 17.40 -15.21 7.22
N THR A 11 16.61 -14.30 7.80
CA THR A 11 15.46 -14.70 8.63
C THR A 11 14.34 -15.38 7.83
N PHE A 12 14.39 -15.26 6.50
CA PHE A 12 13.36 -15.74 5.59
C PHE A 12 13.79 -16.94 4.76
N ILE A 13 15.01 -17.44 4.98
CA ILE A 13 15.58 -18.59 4.27
C ILE A 13 15.42 -19.84 5.14
N HIS A 14 14.96 -20.93 4.54
CA HIS A 14 14.79 -22.18 5.26
C HIS A 14 16.15 -22.71 5.73
N GLU A 15 16.26 -23.24 6.94
CA GLU A 15 17.53 -23.66 7.53
C GLU A 15 18.22 -24.81 6.75
N THR A 16 17.44 -25.54 5.94
CA THR A 16 17.94 -26.58 5.04
C THR A 16 18.49 -26.04 3.73
N GLU A 17 18.20 -24.79 3.37
CA GLU A 17 18.52 -24.22 2.07
C GLU A 17 20.00 -23.84 1.96
N GLU A 18 20.73 -24.52 1.06
CA GLU A 18 22.06 -24.10 0.65
C GLU A 18 21.94 -22.96 -0.36
N HIS A 19 22.48 -21.79 -0.02
CA HIS A 19 22.28 -20.61 -0.84
C HIS A 19 23.48 -19.65 -0.81
N THR A 20 23.47 -18.73 -1.76
CA THR A 20 24.38 -17.58 -1.81
C THR A 20 23.57 -16.32 -2.08
N LEU A 21 23.70 -15.32 -1.21
CA LEU A 21 23.09 -14.01 -1.43
C LEU A 21 23.83 -13.26 -2.52
N PHE A 22 23.11 -12.52 -3.36
CA PHE A 22 23.71 -11.60 -4.32
C PHE A 22 24.20 -10.28 -3.68
N GLY A 23 24.07 -10.15 -2.36
CA GLY A 23 24.55 -9.05 -1.52
C GLY A 23 23.73 -8.92 -0.24
N ASP A 24 24.27 -8.28 0.80
CA ASP A 24 23.63 -8.18 2.14
C ASP A 24 22.28 -7.44 2.13
N ASN A 25 22.05 -6.60 1.12
CA ASN A 25 20.81 -5.82 0.92
C ASN A 25 20.01 -6.28 -0.32
N SER A 26 20.26 -7.50 -0.82
CA SER A 26 19.59 -8.04 -2.01
C SER A 26 18.38 -8.90 -1.64
N LEU A 27 17.28 -8.77 -2.39
CA LEU A 27 16.16 -9.72 -2.37
C LEU A 27 16.47 -11.00 -3.16
N TYR A 28 17.49 -10.96 -4.02
CA TYR A 28 17.92 -12.08 -4.82
C TYR A 28 18.91 -12.94 -4.04
N ARG A 29 18.64 -14.24 -4.06
CA ARG A 29 19.55 -15.30 -3.62
C ARG A 29 19.60 -16.40 -4.67
N ARG A 30 20.72 -17.11 -4.71
CA ARG A 30 20.87 -18.32 -5.52
C ARG A 30 20.82 -19.52 -4.60
N THR A 31 19.80 -20.35 -4.73
CA THR A 31 19.72 -21.66 -4.08
C THR A 31 20.52 -22.68 -4.88
N THR A 32 21.43 -23.40 -4.24
CA THR A 32 22.27 -24.43 -4.86
C THR A 32 21.89 -25.85 -4.46
N GLY A 33 21.12 -25.99 -3.38
CA GLY A 33 20.68 -27.29 -2.88
C GLY A 33 19.92 -27.17 -1.56
N PHE A 34 19.56 -28.32 -1.01
CA PHE A 34 18.99 -28.44 0.32
C PHE A 34 19.67 -29.62 1.04
N HIS A 35 19.84 -29.51 2.36
CA HIS A 35 20.27 -30.62 3.22
C HIS A 35 19.11 -31.19 4.05
N GLY A 36 19.19 -32.44 4.47
CA GLY A 36 18.14 -33.12 5.25
C GLY A 36 17.61 -34.36 4.55
N ASP A 37 16.44 -34.83 5.01
CA ASP A 37 15.78 -36.00 4.46
C ASP A 37 15.32 -35.76 3.01
N LEU A 38 15.42 -36.80 2.18
CA LEU A 38 14.99 -36.74 0.78
C LEU A 38 13.47 -36.50 0.71
N ALA A 39 13.08 -35.31 0.26
CA ALA A 39 11.66 -34.92 0.15
C ALA A 39 10.97 -35.64 -1.03
N PHE A 40 11.59 -35.56 -2.21
CA PHE A 40 11.15 -36.22 -3.44
C PHE A 40 12.34 -36.52 -4.34
N ASP A 41 12.21 -37.51 -5.22
CA ASP A 41 13.25 -37.95 -6.15
C ASP A 41 12.70 -37.91 -7.57
N ILE A 42 13.13 -36.93 -8.36
CA ILE A 42 12.71 -36.75 -9.75
C ILE A 42 13.97 -36.60 -10.61
N ASP A 43 14.08 -37.44 -11.62
CA ASP A 43 15.17 -37.35 -12.60
C ASP A 43 15.01 -36.07 -13.46
N VAL A 44 16.05 -35.25 -13.49
CA VAL A 44 16.12 -33.99 -14.26
C VAL A 44 17.07 -34.09 -15.46
N ASN A 45 17.37 -35.31 -15.92
CA ASN A 45 18.19 -35.57 -17.10
C ASN A 45 17.67 -34.82 -18.35
N PRO A 46 18.52 -34.09 -19.09
CA PRO A 46 18.14 -33.44 -20.35
C PRO A 46 17.52 -34.38 -21.40
N GLU A 47 17.82 -35.68 -21.37
CA GLU A 47 17.23 -36.69 -22.27
C GLU A 47 15.84 -37.17 -21.82
N ASN A 48 15.50 -36.95 -20.55
CA ASN A 48 14.23 -37.33 -19.95
C ASN A 48 13.67 -36.20 -19.06
N PRO A 49 13.45 -35.00 -19.59
CA PRO A 49 13.03 -33.85 -18.80
C PRO A 49 11.70 -34.10 -18.10
N PRO A 50 11.54 -33.76 -16.81
CA PRO A 50 10.28 -33.94 -16.11
C PRO A 50 9.24 -32.90 -16.58
N ASN A 51 7.97 -33.20 -16.33
CA ASN A 51 6.91 -32.21 -16.45
C ASN A 51 7.05 -31.20 -15.30
N VAL A 52 6.57 -29.98 -15.51
CA VAL A 52 6.52 -28.93 -14.49
C VAL A 52 5.09 -28.40 -14.41
N VAL A 53 4.47 -28.52 -13.24
CA VAL A 53 3.10 -28.05 -12.98
C VAL A 53 3.16 -26.99 -11.90
N VAL A 54 2.66 -25.79 -12.22
CA VAL A 54 2.53 -24.66 -11.29
C VAL A 54 1.05 -24.50 -10.95
N ILE A 55 0.68 -24.61 -9.68
CA ILE A 55 -0.68 -24.40 -9.18
C ILE A 55 -0.68 -23.13 -8.33
N ALA A 56 -1.29 -22.07 -8.86
CA ALA A 56 -1.53 -20.83 -8.15
C ALA A 56 -2.91 -20.89 -7.48
N VAL A 57 -2.90 -20.80 -6.15
CA VAL A 57 -4.10 -20.85 -5.31
C VAL A 57 -4.45 -19.46 -4.82
N GLU A 58 -5.55 -18.90 -5.31
CA GLU A 58 -5.94 -17.54 -4.99
C GLU A 58 -6.32 -17.38 -3.51
N SER A 59 -5.86 -16.27 -2.95
CA SER A 59 -6.00 -15.84 -1.57
C SER A 59 -5.36 -16.77 -0.53
N PHE A 60 -4.53 -17.75 -0.92
CA PHE A 60 -3.96 -18.74 0.01
C PHE A 60 -2.85 -18.11 0.87
N ARG A 61 -3.10 -17.97 2.18
CA ARG A 61 -2.14 -17.39 3.11
C ARG A 61 -1.27 -18.49 3.70
N TYR A 62 0.01 -18.19 3.90
CA TYR A 62 0.87 -19.08 4.66
C TYR A 62 0.34 -19.30 6.09
N HIS A 63 -0.36 -18.31 6.66
CA HIS A 63 -1.05 -18.39 7.96
C HIS A 63 -2.12 -19.47 8.03
N ASP A 64 -2.72 -19.86 6.91
CA ASP A 64 -3.78 -20.88 6.92
C ASP A 64 -3.23 -22.31 7.09
N SER A 65 -1.91 -22.49 6.90
CA SER A 65 -1.23 -23.77 6.99
C SER A 65 -0.48 -23.89 8.32
N ARG A 66 -0.95 -24.80 9.18
CA ARG A 66 -0.25 -25.11 10.44
C ARG A 66 1.16 -25.64 10.17
N TYR A 67 1.34 -26.42 9.09
CA TYR A 67 2.67 -26.93 8.73
C TYR A 67 3.66 -25.80 8.39
N ILE A 68 3.20 -24.78 7.65
CA ILE A 68 4.06 -23.64 7.32
C ILE A 68 4.32 -22.76 8.54
N VAL A 69 3.28 -22.49 9.32
CA VAL A 69 3.37 -21.59 10.48
C VAL A 69 4.27 -22.19 11.58
N GLY A 70 4.15 -23.49 11.85
CA GLY A 70 4.85 -24.17 12.94
C GLY A 70 4.32 -23.81 14.32
N ASP A 71 5.08 -24.14 15.36
CA ASP A 71 4.65 -23.98 16.77
C ASP A 71 4.67 -22.53 17.26
N ASP A 72 5.44 -21.66 16.61
CA ASP A 72 5.64 -20.25 17.01
C ASP A 72 4.47 -19.33 16.58
N ASP A 73 3.39 -19.87 15.99
CA ASP A 73 2.26 -19.19 15.34
C ASP A 73 2.15 -17.67 15.63
N PRO A 74 2.75 -16.81 14.79
CA PRO A 74 2.81 -15.38 15.05
C PRO A 74 1.44 -14.71 14.94
N SER A 75 0.47 -15.37 14.28
CA SER A 75 -0.89 -14.86 14.10
C SER A 75 -1.82 -15.24 15.25
N ASN A 76 -1.41 -16.17 16.12
CA ASN A 76 -2.26 -16.83 17.12
C ASN A 76 -3.53 -17.49 16.53
N LEU A 77 -3.62 -17.70 15.22
CA LEU A 77 -4.79 -18.29 14.56
C LEU A 77 -5.12 -19.68 15.12
N PHE A 78 -4.09 -20.47 15.41
CA PHE A 78 -4.21 -21.84 15.89
C PHE A 78 -4.12 -21.97 17.42
N LYS A 79 -4.10 -20.85 18.16
CA LYS A 79 -3.95 -20.85 19.60
C LYS A 79 -5.10 -21.58 20.29
N GLY A 80 -4.75 -22.59 21.10
CA GLY A 80 -5.73 -23.33 21.90
C GLY A 80 -6.53 -24.38 21.12
N THR A 81 -6.11 -24.72 19.90
CA THR A 81 -6.69 -25.80 19.09
C THR A 81 -5.58 -26.63 18.44
N ASP A 82 -5.86 -27.88 18.07
CA ASP A 82 -4.98 -28.74 17.26
C ASP A 82 -5.36 -28.80 15.77
N MET A 83 -6.32 -27.96 15.37
CA MET A 83 -6.86 -27.92 14.01
C MET A 83 -5.92 -27.24 13.00
N THR A 84 -6.03 -27.66 11.75
CA THR A 84 -5.49 -26.95 10.57
C THR A 84 -6.63 -26.73 9.57
N ILE A 85 -6.57 -25.62 8.82
CA ILE A 85 -7.56 -25.29 7.79
C ILE A 85 -7.19 -26.00 6.48
N THR A 86 -5.91 -26.35 6.29
CA THR A 86 -5.37 -26.91 5.06
C THR A 86 -4.69 -28.28 5.28
N PRO A 87 -5.41 -29.28 5.82
CA PRO A 87 -4.80 -30.55 6.19
C PRO A 87 -4.21 -31.33 5.01
N ASN A 88 -4.75 -31.19 3.80
CA ASN A 88 -4.23 -31.90 2.64
C ASN A 88 -2.97 -31.25 2.09
N PHE A 89 -2.93 -29.92 2.04
CA PHE A 89 -1.73 -29.18 1.74
C PHE A 89 -0.64 -29.50 2.77
N ASP A 90 -0.95 -29.46 4.07
CA ASP A 90 -0.01 -29.79 5.14
C ASP A 90 0.56 -31.21 5.00
N LYS A 91 -0.26 -32.18 4.57
CA LYS A 91 0.16 -33.55 4.27
C LYS A 91 1.17 -33.59 3.12
N TRP A 92 0.89 -32.90 2.02
CA TRP A 92 1.73 -32.89 0.82
C TRP A 92 3.00 -32.05 0.98
N ALA A 93 2.91 -30.92 1.70
CA ALA A 93 4.04 -30.04 1.98
C ALA A 93 5.15 -30.73 2.79
N LYS A 94 4.81 -31.71 3.65
CA LYS A 94 5.78 -32.57 4.36
C LYS A 94 6.62 -33.44 3.44
N ARG A 95 6.16 -33.72 2.22
CA ARG A 95 6.89 -34.47 1.18
C ARG A 95 7.58 -33.54 0.18
N GLY A 96 7.55 -32.23 0.41
CA GLY A 96 8.09 -31.22 -0.49
C GLY A 96 9.12 -30.34 0.20
N VAL A 97 9.51 -29.29 -0.52
CA VAL A 97 10.28 -28.18 0.03
C VAL A 97 9.34 -26.99 0.09
N THR A 98 9.23 -26.36 1.26
CA THR A 98 8.27 -25.29 1.49
C THR A 98 8.98 -23.97 1.75
N PHE A 99 8.54 -22.93 1.04
CA PHE A 99 9.02 -21.56 1.20
C PHE A 99 7.95 -20.71 1.88
N ARG A 100 8.34 -19.94 2.90
CA ARG A 100 7.39 -19.13 3.68
C ARG A 100 7.18 -17.72 3.11
N ASN A 101 8.11 -17.25 2.29
CA ASN A 101 8.12 -15.87 1.78
C ASN A 101 8.36 -15.86 0.29
N MET A 102 7.31 -15.54 -0.45
CA MET A 102 7.38 -15.15 -1.84
C MET A 102 6.76 -13.77 -2.00
N TRP A 103 7.38 -12.92 -2.82
CA TRP A 103 6.78 -11.65 -3.17
C TRP A 103 5.62 -11.89 -4.14
N SER A 104 4.42 -11.51 -3.74
CA SER A 104 3.25 -11.44 -4.62
C SER A 104 2.67 -10.04 -4.54
N SER A 105 2.42 -9.43 -5.70
CA SER A 105 1.82 -8.10 -5.78
C SER A 105 0.33 -8.17 -6.08
N SER A 106 -0.47 -7.37 -5.37
CA SER A 106 -1.90 -7.19 -5.64
C SER A 106 -2.11 -6.03 -6.64
N PRO A 107 -3.08 -6.09 -7.58
CA PRO A 107 -4.09 -7.16 -7.81
C PRO A 107 -3.56 -8.36 -8.61
N SER A 108 -4.38 -9.40 -8.83
CA SER A 108 -4.00 -10.72 -9.40
C SER A 108 -3.17 -10.66 -10.69
N SER A 109 -3.38 -9.68 -11.58
CA SER A 109 -2.55 -9.50 -12.80
C SER A 109 -1.08 -9.23 -12.48
N ARG A 110 -0.79 -8.53 -11.39
CA ARG A 110 0.58 -8.28 -10.93
C ARG A 110 1.18 -9.55 -10.34
N ALA A 111 0.40 -10.32 -9.59
CA ALA A 111 0.83 -11.62 -9.08
C ALA A 111 1.17 -12.58 -10.22
N LEU A 112 0.34 -12.64 -11.27
CA LEU A 112 0.62 -13.43 -12.46
C LEU A 112 1.87 -12.96 -13.21
N GLU A 113 2.04 -11.65 -13.39
CA GLU A 113 3.23 -11.09 -14.05
C GLU A 113 4.52 -11.44 -13.27
N SER A 114 4.48 -11.29 -11.94
CA SER A 114 5.60 -11.66 -11.07
C SER A 114 5.88 -13.16 -11.08
N LEU A 115 4.83 -13.98 -11.02
CA LEU A 115 4.95 -15.42 -10.97
C LEU A 115 5.51 -16.00 -12.27
N LEU A 116 4.91 -15.62 -13.41
CA LEU A 116 5.20 -16.26 -14.69
C LEU A 116 6.32 -15.57 -15.46
N PHE A 117 6.58 -14.29 -15.23
CA PHE A 117 7.52 -13.49 -16.02
C PHE A 117 8.62 -12.82 -15.18
N ALA A 118 8.73 -13.19 -13.90
CA ALA A 118 9.73 -12.67 -12.96
C ALA A 118 9.81 -11.14 -12.93
N GLN A 119 8.70 -10.46 -13.25
CA GLN A 119 8.64 -9.00 -13.22
C GLN A 119 8.22 -8.52 -11.84
N ILE A 120 8.96 -7.56 -11.31
CA ILE A 120 8.51 -6.81 -10.15
C ILE A 120 7.82 -5.54 -10.70
N PRO A 121 6.50 -5.38 -10.54
CA PRO A 121 5.75 -4.30 -11.16
C PRO A 121 6.04 -2.97 -10.45
N TYR A 122 7.12 -2.29 -10.86
CA TYR A 122 7.64 -1.06 -10.24
C TYR A 122 7.01 0.24 -10.78
N ASN A 123 6.45 0.24 -11.99
CA ASN A 123 6.26 1.50 -12.73
C ASN A 123 4.88 2.14 -12.61
N ASN A 124 3.82 1.38 -12.30
CA ASN A 124 2.45 1.91 -12.26
C ASN A 124 1.50 1.04 -11.42
N VAL A 125 0.80 1.68 -10.47
CA VAL A 125 -0.20 1.04 -9.58
C VAL A 125 -1.51 0.66 -10.28
N ALA A 126 -1.74 1.12 -11.49
CA ALA A 126 -2.98 0.90 -12.26
C ALA A 126 -2.76 0.17 -13.59
N LYS A 127 -1.52 -0.02 -14.06
CA LYS A 127 -1.21 -0.66 -15.35
C LYS A 127 0.05 -1.51 -15.30
N THR A 128 -0.07 -2.80 -15.54
CA THR A 128 1.03 -3.78 -15.63
C THR A 128 1.54 -3.95 -17.06
N GLY A 129 2.52 -4.84 -17.27
CA GLY A 129 2.86 -5.37 -18.60
C GLY A 129 1.71 -6.17 -19.23
N ILE A 130 0.72 -6.55 -18.44
CA ILE A 130 -0.46 -7.34 -18.85
C ILE A 130 -1.65 -6.44 -19.20
N THR A 131 -1.88 -5.35 -18.46
CA THR A 131 -3.13 -4.57 -18.51
C THR A 131 -3.57 -4.20 -19.92
N GLY A 132 -4.75 -4.72 -20.30
CA GLY A 132 -5.36 -4.49 -21.61
C GLY A 132 -4.84 -5.41 -22.70
N GLY A 133 -4.26 -6.56 -22.34
CA GLY A 133 -3.85 -7.59 -23.29
C GLY A 133 -2.63 -7.18 -24.11
N LYS A 134 -1.68 -6.44 -23.53
CA LYS A 134 -0.53 -5.86 -24.25
C LYS A 134 0.34 -6.95 -24.89
N ASN A 135 0.03 -7.27 -26.13
CA ASN A 135 0.72 -8.22 -26.99
C ASN A 135 2.18 -7.83 -27.31
N ASP A 136 2.49 -6.54 -27.34
CA ASP A 136 3.82 -6.04 -27.71
C ASP A 136 4.79 -5.93 -26.52
N THR A 137 4.39 -6.32 -25.31
CA THR A 137 5.27 -6.26 -24.14
C THR A 137 6.30 -7.40 -24.21
N ALA A 138 7.56 -7.07 -24.45
CA ALA A 138 8.63 -8.08 -24.44
C ALA A 138 8.95 -8.54 -23.01
N LEU A 139 8.43 -9.71 -22.62
CA LEU A 139 8.69 -10.35 -21.34
C LEU A 139 9.45 -11.68 -21.52
N ALA A 140 10.35 -11.96 -20.58
CA ALA A 140 11.00 -13.25 -20.46
C ALA A 140 10.50 -13.93 -19.20
N GLY A 141 9.87 -15.09 -19.35
CA GLY A 141 9.26 -15.83 -18.25
C GLY A 141 9.36 -17.34 -18.42
N PHE A 142 8.65 -18.07 -17.55
CA PHE A 142 8.52 -19.52 -17.64
C PHE A 142 8.05 -19.98 -19.02
N PRO A 143 7.02 -19.39 -19.67
CA PRO A 143 6.59 -19.86 -20.98
C PRO A 143 7.70 -19.79 -22.04
N GLN A 144 8.44 -18.67 -22.10
CA GLN A 144 9.57 -18.52 -23.03
C GLN A 144 10.71 -19.50 -22.69
N LEU A 145 11.00 -19.69 -21.40
CA LEU A 145 12.05 -20.59 -20.93
C LEU A 145 11.75 -22.05 -21.28
N PHE A 146 10.52 -22.51 -21.05
CA PHE A 146 10.09 -23.88 -21.29
C PHE A 146 9.88 -24.15 -22.78
N ALA A 147 9.34 -23.20 -23.55
CA ALA A 147 9.27 -23.30 -25.01
C ALA A 147 10.66 -23.48 -25.63
N ALA A 148 11.67 -22.71 -25.17
CA ALA A 148 13.05 -22.85 -25.63
C ALA A 148 13.68 -24.22 -25.29
N LYS A 149 13.09 -24.97 -24.34
CA LYS A 149 13.48 -26.33 -23.96
C LYS A 149 12.61 -27.41 -24.61
N GLY A 150 11.71 -27.04 -25.52
CA GLY A 150 10.85 -27.98 -26.25
C GLY A 150 9.65 -28.51 -25.46
N TYR A 151 9.26 -27.81 -24.39
CA TYR A 151 8.05 -28.14 -23.62
C TYR A 151 6.80 -27.67 -24.38
N GLU A 152 5.70 -28.39 -24.20
CA GLU A 152 4.36 -27.85 -24.47
C GLU A 152 3.91 -26.99 -23.29
N ASN A 153 3.43 -25.79 -23.57
CA ASN A 153 3.07 -24.83 -22.55
C ASN A 153 1.55 -24.68 -22.46
N TYR A 154 0.97 -25.03 -21.32
CA TYR A 154 -0.47 -24.92 -21.07
C TYR A 154 -0.75 -23.91 -19.95
N PHE A 155 -1.80 -23.10 -20.14
CA PHE A 155 -2.42 -22.35 -19.07
C PHE A 155 -3.85 -22.85 -18.88
N THR A 156 -4.27 -23.09 -17.63
CA THR A 156 -5.61 -23.58 -17.33
C THR A 156 -6.20 -22.85 -16.14
N THR A 157 -7.50 -22.58 -16.18
CA THR A 157 -8.25 -22.07 -15.03
C THR A 157 -9.73 -22.38 -15.17
N GLY A 158 -10.42 -22.62 -14.05
CA GLY A 158 -11.88 -22.72 -14.04
C GLY A 158 -12.60 -21.37 -14.12
N SER A 159 -11.88 -20.27 -14.36
CA SER A 159 -12.40 -18.90 -14.33
C SER A 159 -12.28 -18.17 -15.66
N LEU A 160 -12.90 -17.00 -15.75
CA LEU A 160 -12.75 -16.14 -16.92
C LEU A 160 -11.37 -15.49 -16.97
N LEU A 161 -10.84 -15.37 -18.18
CA LEU A 161 -9.57 -14.71 -18.49
C LEU A 161 -9.72 -13.30 -19.07
N ASN A 162 -10.94 -12.78 -19.15
CA ASN A 162 -11.17 -11.43 -19.65
C ASN A 162 -10.76 -10.32 -18.65
N TYR A 163 -10.45 -10.68 -17.40
CA TYR A 163 -9.89 -9.74 -16.43
C TYR A 163 -8.51 -9.27 -16.89
N ASP A 164 -8.33 -7.95 -17.02
CA ASP A 164 -7.14 -7.31 -17.62
C ASP A 164 -6.75 -7.83 -19.01
N SER A 165 -7.66 -8.55 -19.67
CA SER A 165 -7.43 -9.25 -20.95
C SER A 165 -6.30 -10.27 -20.88
N TRP A 166 -6.30 -11.14 -19.87
CA TRP A 166 -5.38 -12.27 -19.78
C TRP A 166 -5.55 -13.23 -20.95
N ASP A 167 -6.75 -13.40 -21.48
CA ASP A 167 -7.03 -14.16 -22.70
C ASP A 167 -6.15 -13.72 -23.86
N ILE A 168 -6.08 -12.40 -24.13
CA ILE A 168 -5.23 -11.84 -25.19
C ILE A 168 -3.74 -11.94 -24.82
N PHE A 169 -3.41 -11.66 -23.56
CA PHE A 169 -2.03 -11.63 -23.10
C PHE A 169 -1.39 -13.02 -23.10
N LEU A 170 -2.01 -14.02 -22.47
CA LEU A 170 -1.45 -15.37 -22.32
C LEU A 170 -1.22 -16.02 -23.69
N ASP A 171 -2.19 -15.91 -24.60
CA ASP A 171 -2.08 -16.41 -25.98
C ASP A 171 -0.89 -15.81 -26.74
N SER A 172 -0.58 -14.53 -26.48
CA SER A 172 0.54 -13.85 -27.12
C SER A 172 1.89 -14.03 -26.40
N HIS A 173 1.92 -14.66 -25.21
CA HIS A 173 3.08 -14.71 -24.33
C HIS A 173 3.57 -16.13 -24.04
N GLY A 174 3.56 -16.98 -25.06
CA GLY A 174 4.31 -18.24 -25.09
C GLY A 174 3.58 -19.46 -24.54
N PHE A 175 2.27 -19.37 -24.31
CA PHE A 175 1.42 -20.54 -24.08
C PHE A 175 0.90 -21.08 -25.42
N ASP A 176 0.96 -22.41 -25.59
CA ASP A 176 0.45 -23.10 -26.78
C ASP A 176 -1.08 -23.29 -26.69
N GLU A 177 -1.58 -23.55 -25.48
CA GLU A 177 -2.99 -23.79 -25.20
C GLU A 177 -3.41 -23.06 -23.92
N VAL A 178 -4.54 -22.34 -23.98
CA VAL A 178 -5.12 -21.60 -22.86
C VAL A 178 -6.56 -22.06 -22.66
N LEU A 179 -6.82 -22.76 -21.54
CA LEU A 179 -8.13 -23.30 -21.20
C LEU A 179 -8.75 -22.46 -20.08
N SER A 180 -9.75 -21.66 -20.43
CA SER A 180 -10.55 -20.88 -19.49
C SER A 180 -11.74 -21.69 -18.98
N PHE A 181 -12.59 -21.02 -18.18
CA PHE A 181 -13.92 -21.52 -17.83
C PHE A 181 -14.70 -22.10 -19.02
N TYR A 182 -14.64 -21.50 -20.21
CA TYR A 182 -15.43 -21.95 -21.36
C TYR A 182 -14.96 -23.31 -21.87
N GLU A 183 -13.65 -23.52 -21.98
CA GLU A 183 -13.06 -24.77 -22.42
C GLU A 183 -13.29 -25.87 -21.39
N ILE A 184 -13.06 -25.57 -20.10
CA ILE A 184 -13.31 -26.51 -18.99
C ILE A 184 -14.78 -26.91 -18.95
N LYS A 185 -15.70 -25.96 -19.12
CA LYS A 185 -17.14 -26.24 -19.19
C LYS A 185 -17.47 -27.13 -20.39
N SER A 186 -16.91 -26.85 -21.56
CA SER A 186 -17.15 -27.65 -22.77
C SER A 186 -16.67 -29.09 -22.61
N ILE A 187 -15.52 -29.30 -21.98
CA ILE A 187 -15.00 -30.63 -21.65
C ILE A 187 -15.94 -31.31 -20.66
N ALA A 188 -16.39 -30.61 -19.62
CA ALA A 188 -17.29 -31.21 -18.63
C ALA A 188 -18.67 -31.59 -19.21
N ASP A 189 -19.20 -30.80 -20.14
CA ASP A 189 -20.43 -31.11 -20.87
C ASP A 189 -20.25 -32.38 -21.73
N ALA A 190 -19.12 -32.48 -22.43
CA ALA A 190 -18.84 -33.57 -23.37
C ALA A 190 -18.49 -34.90 -22.68
N ASP A 191 -17.61 -34.84 -21.67
CA ASP A 191 -16.96 -36.03 -21.11
C ASP A 191 -17.65 -36.53 -19.83
N TYR A 192 -18.33 -35.64 -19.08
CA TYR A 192 -19.04 -35.99 -17.84
C TYR A 192 -20.55 -35.72 -17.91
N GLY A 193 -21.07 -35.28 -19.06
CA GLY A 193 -22.50 -35.10 -19.28
C GLY A 193 -23.12 -33.99 -18.45
N PHE A 194 -22.35 -32.94 -18.10
CA PHE A 194 -22.90 -31.79 -17.38
C PHE A 194 -24.00 -31.11 -18.20
N THR A 195 -25.08 -30.71 -17.53
CA THR A 195 -26.22 -30.04 -18.16
C THR A 195 -26.31 -28.58 -17.72
N TYR A 196 -27.11 -27.79 -18.43
CA TYR A 196 -27.41 -26.42 -18.03
C TYR A 196 -27.90 -26.33 -16.58
N ASP A 197 -28.74 -27.27 -16.14
CA ASP A 197 -29.29 -27.29 -14.78
C ASP A 197 -28.25 -27.66 -13.72
N MET A 198 -27.26 -28.48 -14.06
CA MET A 198 -26.14 -28.76 -13.14
C MET A 198 -25.24 -27.53 -12.96
N TRP A 199 -25.07 -26.76 -14.04
CA TRP A 199 -24.30 -25.51 -14.02
C TRP A 199 -25.03 -24.40 -13.26
N TYR A 200 -26.25 -24.09 -13.67
CA TYR A 200 -26.95 -22.86 -13.28
C TYR A 200 -28.19 -23.09 -12.41
N GLY A 201 -28.60 -24.35 -12.20
CA GLY A 201 -29.70 -24.75 -11.32
C GLY A 201 -29.23 -25.00 -9.89
N ASP A 202 -29.91 -25.92 -9.21
CA ASP A 202 -29.72 -26.15 -7.77
C ASP A 202 -28.32 -26.64 -7.41
N ASP A 203 -27.63 -27.35 -8.31
CA ASP A 203 -26.29 -27.89 -8.07
C ASP A 203 -25.20 -26.81 -7.96
N GLN A 204 -25.44 -25.63 -8.56
CA GLN A 204 -24.59 -24.44 -8.49
C GLN A 204 -23.11 -24.73 -8.87
N ARG A 205 -22.88 -25.37 -10.01
CA ARG A 205 -21.52 -25.73 -10.47
C ARG A 205 -20.89 -24.67 -11.38
N ALA A 206 -21.65 -23.74 -11.95
CA ALA A 206 -21.10 -22.74 -12.88
C ALA A 206 -20.83 -21.41 -12.19
N PHE A 207 -19.55 -21.13 -11.96
CA PHE A 207 -19.10 -19.82 -11.55
C PHE A 207 -17.84 -19.42 -12.31
N PRO A 208 -17.97 -18.51 -13.30
CA PRO A 208 -16.80 -17.94 -13.97
C PRO A 208 -15.87 -17.15 -13.03
N TRP A 209 -16.36 -16.82 -11.82
CA TRP A 209 -15.64 -16.13 -10.77
C TRP A 209 -16.00 -16.75 -9.41
N GLY A 210 -15.27 -17.81 -9.04
CA GLY A 210 -15.49 -18.64 -7.85
C GLY A 210 -15.80 -20.11 -8.19
N VAL A 211 -15.72 -21.01 -7.22
CA VAL A 211 -16.18 -22.42 -7.26
C VAL A 211 -16.04 -23.16 -8.59
N HIS A 212 -14.85 -23.72 -8.82
CA HIS A 212 -14.57 -24.56 -9.98
C HIS A 212 -13.62 -25.71 -9.66
N ASP A 213 -13.01 -25.74 -8.48
CA ASP A 213 -11.92 -26.69 -8.17
C ASP A 213 -12.35 -28.15 -8.28
N ASP A 214 -13.59 -28.48 -7.94
CA ASP A 214 -14.10 -29.84 -8.02
C ASP A 214 -14.18 -30.37 -9.46
N VAL A 215 -14.43 -29.49 -10.43
CA VAL A 215 -14.48 -29.82 -11.86
C VAL A 215 -13.13 -29.59 -12.54
N ALA A 216 -12.52 -28.44 -12.29
CA ALA A 216 -11.28 -28.00 -12.93
C ALA A 216 -10.09 -28.89 -12.56
N PHE A 217 -9.93 -29.28 -11.28
CA PHE A 217 -8.87 -30.23 -10.91
C PHE A 217 -9.14 -31.63 -11.45
N HIS A 218 -10.40 -32.02 -11.61
CA HIS A 218 -10.73 -33.33 -12.20
C HIS A 218 -10.29 -33.39 -13.66
N ILE A 219 -10.65 -32.37 -14.45
CA ILE A 219 -10.23 -32.23 -15.86
C ILE A 219 -8.72 -32.07 -15.99
N LEU A 220 -8.09 -31.26 -15.12
CA LEU A 220 -6.63 -31.14 -15.08
C LEU A 220 -5.95 -32.48 -14.82
N GLY A 221 -6.51 -33.28 -13.90
CA GLY A 221 -6.04 -34.63 -13.62
C GLY A 221 -6.12 -35.54 -14.84
N ASP A 222 -7.24 -35.52 -15.57
CA ASP A 222 -7.41 -36.30 -16.81
C ASP A 222 -6.38 -35.89 -17.87
N LEU A 223 -6.16 -34.60 -18.05
CA LEU A 223 -5.15 -34.06 -18.97
C LEU A 223 -3.75 -34.60 -18.61
N LEU A 224 -3.34 -34.53 -17.35
CA LEU A 224 -2.02 -34.98 -16.90
C LEU A 224 -1.84 -36.49 -17.00
N VAL A 225 -2.88 -37.27 -16.66
CA VAL A 225 -2.86 -38.73 -16.80
C VAL A 225 -2.74 -39.13 -18.27
N ASN A 226 -3.52 -38.50 -19.16
CA ASN A 226 -3.46 -38.78 -20.60
C ASN A 226 -2.10 -38.39 -21.19
N LYS A 227 -1.57 -37.20 -20.86
CA LYS A 227 -0.22 -36.78 -21.26
C LYS A 227 0.85 -37.75 -20.76
N THR A 228 0.72 -38.26 -19.54
CA THR A 228 1.67 -39.24 -18.99
C THR A 228 1.64 -40.57 -19.76
N LYS A 229 0.44 -41.04 -20.15
CA LYS A 229 0.28 -42.22 -21.01
C LYS A 229 0.86 -41.99 -22.41
N GLU A 230 0.54 -40.87 -23.04
CA GLU A 230 1.09 -40.48 -24.35
C GLU A 230 2.63 -40.44 -24.33
N GLN A 231 3.24 -39.87 -23.28
CA GLN A 231 4.71 -39.86 -23.17
C GLN A 231 5.29 -41.26 -22.98
N SER A 232 4.62 -42.11 -22.20
CA SER A 232 5.04 -43.49 -22.01
C SER A 232 5.03 -44.26 -23.35
N ASP A 233 3.99 -44.06 -24.16
CA ASP A 233 3.88 -44.66 -25.49
C ASP A 233 4.94 -44.15 -26.47
N ARG A 234 5.22 -42.83 -26.45
CA ARG A 234 6.30 -42.22 -27.25
C ARG A 234 7.67 -42.78 -26.90
N MET A 235 7.98 -42.85 -25.61
CA MET A 235 9.26 -43.39 -25.13
C MET A 235 9.40 -44.87 -25.47
N ALA A 236 8.31 -45.64 -25.40
CA ALA A 236 8.30 -47.05 -25.84
C ALA A 236 8.59 -47.21 -27.34
N GLN A 237 8.29 -46.20 -28.15
CA GLN A 237 8.60 -46.12 -29.58
C GLN A 237 9.97 -45.50 -29.88
N ALA A 238 10.79 -45.24 -28.84
CA ALA A 238 12.08 -44.55 -28.93
C ALA A 238 11.98 -43.14 -29.54
N GLU A 239 10.81 -42.50 -29.45
CA GLU A 239 10.65 -41.09 -29.81
C GLU A 239 11.12 -40.20 -28.65
N PRO A 240 11.72 -39.02 -28.93
CA PRO A 240 12.05 -38.06 -27.89
C PRO A 240 10.80 -37.64 -27.11
N LYS A 241 10.96 -37.54 -25.78
CA LYS A 241 9.93 -37.04 -24.89
C LYS A 241 9.55 -35.61 -25.23
N LYS A 242 8.27 -35.28 -25.10
CA LYS A 242 7.74 -33.91 -25.26
C LYS A 242 7.21 -33.42 -23.91
N PRO A 243 8.04 -32.85 -23.03
CA PRO A 243 7.64 -32.54 -21.66
C PRO A 243 6.56 -31.45 -21.61
N LEU A 244 5.82 -31.40 -20.50
CA LEU A 244 4.74 -30.45 -20.29
C LEU A 244 5.14 -29.39 -19.26
N PHE A 245 4.93 -28.11 -19.58
CA PHE A 245 4.88 -27.02 -18.60
C PHE A 245 3.42 -26.57 -18.51
N LEU A 246 2.81 -26.69 -17.34
CA LEU A 246 1.42 -26.34 -17.13
C LEU A 246 1.28 -25.39 -15.96
N THR A 247 0.52 -24.32 -16.15
CA THR A 247 0.08 -23.43 -15.08
C THR A 247 -1.42 -23.60 -14.85
N HIS A 248 -1.85 -23.79 -13.60
CA HIS A 248 -3.25 -23.83 -13.19
C HIS A 248 -3.54 -22.73 -12.18
N TYR A 249 -4.53 -21.88 -12.47
CA TYR A 249 -5.02 -20.87 -11.53
C TYR A 249 -6.39 -21.29 -10.98
N THR A 250 -6.48 -21.42 -9.66
CA THR A 250 -7.74 -21.63 -8.94
C THR A 250 -8.11 -20.40 -8.12
N ILE A 251 -9.39 -20.00 -8.21
CA ILE A 251 -9.96 -18.87 -7.46
C ILE A 251 -11.18 -19.26 -6.61
N SER A 252 -11.40 -20.55 -6.33
CA SER A 252 -12.58 -20.99 -5.56
C SER A 252 -12.63 -20.38 -4.15
N SER A 253 -11.46 -20.12 -3.56
CA SER A 253 -11.28 -19.45 -2.27
C SER A 253 -11.10 -17.94 -2.36
N HIS A 254 -11.49 -17.28 -3.46
CA HIS A 254 -11.43 -15.83 -3.60
C HIS A 254 -12.69 -15.14 -3.02
N GLU A 255 -12.57 -13.87 -2.65
CA GLU A 255 -13.70 -13.06 -2.17
C GLU A 255 -14.73 -12.84 -3.31
N PRO A 256 -16.04 -12.95 -3.06
CA PRO A 256 -16.69 -13.22 -1.78
C PRO A 256 -16.92 -14.72 -1.49
N PHE A 257 -16.53 -15.18 -0.29
CA PHE A 257 -16.41 -16.60 0.10
C PHE A 257 -17.73 -17.38 0.27
N TYR A 258 -18.87 -16.82 -0.16
CA TYR A 258 -20.17 -17.46 0.01
C TYR A 258 -20.54 -18.44 -1.11
N ARG A 259 -19.84 -18.38 -2.26
CA ARG A 259 -20.12 -19.27 -3.39
C ARG A 259 -19.55 -20.66 -3.10
N ARG A 260 -20.34 -21.72 -3.27
CA ARG A 260 -19.93 -23.13 -3.16
C ARG A 260 -20.91 -24.05 -3.89
N PRO A 261 -20.48 -25.25 -4.33
CA PRO A 261 -21.40 -26.16 -5.01
C PRO A 261 -22.35 -26.76 -3.98
N LYS A 262 -23.59 -27.08 -4.38
CA LYS A 262 -24.63 -27.52 -3.44
C LYS A 262 -24.23 -28.75 -2.64
N TRP A 263 -23.59 -29.72 -3.29
CA TRP A 263 -23.12 -30.93 -2.63
C TRP A 263 -22.15 -30.62 -1.47
N TYR A 264 -21.33 -29.57 -1.59
CA TYR A 264 -20.40 -29.17 -0.53
C TYR A 264 -21.08 -28.29 0.52
N ALA A 265 -22.05 -27.45 0.10
CA ALA A 265 -22.91 -26.73 1.05
C ALA A 265 -23.59 -27.70 2.02
N ASP A 266 -24.12 -28.80 1.50
CA ASP A 266 -24.85 -29.82 2.24
C ASP A 266 -23.94 -30.84 2.97
N ALA A 267 -22.64 -30.88 2.65
CA ALA A 267 -21.68 -31.80 3.27
C ALA A 267 -21.35 -31.43 4.71
N GLU A 268 -21.07 -32.44 5.55
CA GLU A 268 -20.44 -32.22 6.87
C GLU A 268 -19.03 -31.64 6.69
N LYS A 269 -18.69 -30.67 7.54
CA LYS A 269 -17.42 -29.93 7.52
C LYS A 269 -16.80 -29.94 8.92
N PRO A 270 -15.47 -29.80 9.05
CA PRO A 270 -14.85 -29.57 10.34
C PRO A 270 -15.46 -28.36 11.05
N ASP A 271 -15.65 -28.44 12.37
CA ASP A 271 -16.13 -27.31 13.16
C ASP A 271 -15.02 -26.29 13.37
N PHE A 272 -14.94 -25.29 12.48
CA PHE A 272 -13.98 -24.20 12.57
C PHE A 272 -14.35 -23.13 13.60
N SER A 273 -15.38 -23.33 14.44
CA SER A 273 -15.88 -22.27 15.32
C SER A 273 -14.87 -21.73 16.34
N ALA A 274 -13.86 -22.51 16.69
CA ALA A 274 -12.72 -22.03 17.49
C ALA A 274 -11.90 -20.92 16.81
N LEU A 275 -11.94 -20.85 15.47
CA LEU A 275 -11.15 -19.91 14.66
C LEU A 275 -11.89 -18.62 14.33
N TYR A 276 -13.23 -18.60 14.44
CA TYR A 276 -14.04 -17.44 14.03
C TYR A 276 -15.00 -16.89 15.10
N LYS A 277 -15.28 -17.63 16.18
CA LYS A 277 -16.13 -17.11 17.27
C LYS A 277 -15.44 -15.94 17.97
N GLY A 278 -16.16 -14.85 18.17
CA GLY A 278 -15.69 -13.62 18.80
C GLY A 278 -15.30 -12.50 17.83
N TYR A 279 -15.31 -12.74 16.52
CA TYR A 279 -15.14 -11.67 15.52
C TYR A 279 -16.47 -10.95 15.25
N ASP A 280 -16.43 -9.65 14.93
CA ASP A 280 -17.64 -8.87 14.61
C ASP A 280 -18.38 -9.37 13.34
N TYR A 281 -17.75 -10.22 12.53
CA TYR A 281 -18.22 -10.75 11.25
C TYR A 281 -17.95 -12.26 11.14
N GLU A 282 -18.36 -12.99 12.17
CA GLU A 282 -18.20 -14.45 12.29
C GLU A 282 -18.62 -15.22 11.04
N ASP A 283 -19.78 -14.88 10.44
CA ASP A 283 -20.30 -15.55 9.24
C ASP A 283 -19.35 -15.43 8.04
N TYR A 284 -18.71 -14.27 7.87
CA TYR A 284 -17.79 -14.03 6.77
C TYR A 284 -16.48 -14.79 6.95
N VAL A 285 -15.95 -14.81 8.18
CA VAL A 285 -14.75 -15.59 8.51
C VAL A 285 -15.04 -17.09 8.42
N ARG A 286 -16.22 -17.55 8.87
CA ARG A 286 -16.66 -18.94 8.67
C ARG A 286 -16.67 -19.30 7.18
N ASP A 287 -17.29 -18.47 6.35
CA ASP A 287 -17.39 -18.72 4.91
C ASP A 287 -16.01 -18.79 4.24
N TYR A 288 -15.08 -17.92 4.65
CA TYR A 288 -13.68 -18.00 4.24
C TYR A 288 -13.06 -19.36 4.60
N LEU A 289 -13.13 -19.76 5.86
CA LEU A 289 -12.49 -20.98 6.36
C LEU A 289 -13.06 -22.22 5.66
N GLU A 290 -14.37 -22.25 5.45
CA GLU A 290 -15.04 -23.33 4.71
C GLU A 290 -14.64 -23.38 3.23
N MET A 291 -14.46 -22.24 2.56
CA MET A 291 -14.02 -22.22 1.16
C MET A 291 -12.52 -22.46 0.99
N ARG A 292 -11.70 -22.06 1.96
CA ARG A 292 -10.29 -22.45 2.05
C ARG A 292 -10.17 -23.96 2.20
N TYR A 293 -10.97 -24.56 3.08
CA TYR A 293 -11.02 -26.02 3.25
C TYR A 293 -11.52 -26.75 1.99
N PHE A 294 -12.50 -26.18 1.28
CA PHE A 294 -12.95 -26.74 0.00
C PHE A 294 -11.81 -26.84 -1.01
N THR A 295 -11.08 -25.74 -1.19
CA THR A 295 -9.94 -25.63 -2.11
C THR A 295 -8.83 -26.62 -1.72
N ASP A 296 -8.48 -26.68 -0.43
CA ASP A 296 -7.52 -27.65 0.11
C ASP A 296 -7.93 -29.10 -0.16
N MET A 297 -9.21 -29.43 0.07
CA MET A 297 -9.75 -30.77 -0.17
C MET A 297 -9.65 -31.17 -1.64
N GLN A 298 -9.99 -30.28 -2.58
CA GLN A 298 -9.91 -30.59 -4.02
C GLN A 298 -8.45 -30.71 -4.48
N LEU A 299 -7.57 -29.83 -4.02
CA LEU A 299 -6.14 -29.93 -4.25
C LEU A 299 -5.58 -31.26 -3.71
N GLY A 300 -6.00 -31.66 -2.51
CA GLY A 300 -5.63 -32.94 -1.91
C GLY A 300 -6.05 -34.14 -2.76
N ARG A 301 -7.31 -34.18 -3.20
CA ARG A 301 -7.83 -35.24 -4.08
C ARG A 301 -7.08 -35.31 -5.41
N PHE A 302 -6.77 -34.14 -5.99
CA PHE A 302 -5.95 -34.04 -7.19
C PHE A 302 -4.56 -34.64 -6.97
N MET A 303 -3.84 -34.20 -5.95
CA MET A 303 -2.48 -34.67 -5.67
C MET A 303 -2.43 -36.17 -5.32
N ASP A 304 -3.41 -36.66 -4.55
CA ASP A 304 -3.56 -38.09 -4.23
C ASP A 304 -3.74 -38.91 -5.52
N ARG A 305 -4.65 -38.49 -6.40
CA ARG A 305 -4.85 -39.14 -7.71
C ARG A 305 -3.59 -39.08 -8.58
N MET A 306 -2.90 -37.94 -8.67
CA MET A 306 -1.69 -37.82 -9.48
C MET A 306 -0.57 -38.74 -8.97
N SER A 307 -0.52 -38.99 -7.65
CA SER A 307 0.39 -39.97 -7.06
C SER A 307 0.01 -41.40 -7.42
N GLU A 308 -1.28 -41.75 -7.31
CA GLU A 308 -1.80 -43.09 -7.59
C GLU A 308 -1.63 -43.47 -9.07
N GLU A 309 -1.85 -42.53 -9.98
CA GLU A 309 -1.69 -42.71 -11.43
C GLU A 309 -0.22 -42.62 -11.89
N GLY A 310 0.73 -42.42 -10.97
CA GLY A 310 2.16 -42.35 -11.27
C GLY A 310 2.62 -41.08 -11.98
N VAL A 311 1.75 -40.07 -12.13
CA VAL A 311 2.07 -38.77 -12.75
C VAL A 311 3.19 -38.07 -11.99
N LEU A 312 3.17 -38.12 -10.65
CA LEU A 312 4.16 -37.45 -9.79
C LEU A 312 5.57 -38.07 -9.88
N ASN A 313 5.72 -39.29 -10.41
CA ASN A 313 7.04 -39.93 -10.56
C ASN A 313 7.97 -39.18 -11.52
N ASN A 314 7.42 -38.30 -12.35
CA ASN A 314 8.14 -37.56 -13.37
C ASN A 314 7.61 -36.11 -13.50
N THR A 315 7.01 -35.57 -12.43
CA THR A 315 6.40 -34.24 -12.46
C THR A 315 6.82 -33.43 -11.24
N ILE A 316 7.46 -32.29 -11.48
CA ILE A 316 7.72 -31.29 -10.44
C ILE A 316 6.45 -30.47 -10.28
N VAL A 317 5.87 -30.46 -9.07
CA VAL A 317 4.69 -29.65 -8.75
C VAL A 317 5.09 -28.51 -7.83
N VAL A 318 4.80 -27.28 -8.25
CA VAL A 318 4.96 -26.06 -7.48
C VAL A 318 3.58 -25.57 -7.08
N ILE A 319 3.29 -25.56 -5.79
CA ILE A 319 2.04 -25.02 -5.25
C ILE A 319 2.37 -23.72 -4.55
N LEU A 320 1.65 -22.65 -4.88
CA LEU A 320 1.86 -21.34 -4.30
C LEU A 320 0.53 -20.66 -3.99
N GLY A 321 0.54 -19.86 -2.93
CA GLY A 321 -0.50 -18.89 -2.67
C GLY A 321 -0.16 -17.54 -3.29
N ASP A 322 -1.15 -16.88 -3.86
CA ASP A 322 -0.97 -15.52 -4.38
C ASP A 322 -1.23 -14.45 -3.30
N HIS A 323 -1.81 -13.29 -3.63
CA HIS A 323 -2.11 -12.23 -2.65
C HIS A 323 -3.25 -12.64 -1.68
N GLY A 324 -2.93 -13.40 -0.64
CA GLY A 324 -3.83 -13.69 0.48
C GLY A 324 -4.18 -12.47 1.34
N ARG A 325 -5.47 -12.29 1.66
CA ARG A 325 -5.96 -11.24 2.58
C ARG A 325 -6.63 -11.84 3.80
N ALA A 326 -6.50 -11.15 4.94
CA ALA A 326 -7.12 -11.55 6.18
C ALA A 326 -8.62 -11.21 6.21
N PRO A 327 -9.54 -12.20 6.17
CA PRO A 327 -10.98 -11.96 6.35
C PRO A 327 -11.32 -11.51 7.77
N GLU A 328 -10.43 -11.75 8.74
CA GLU A 328 -10.57 -11.42 10.16
C GLU A 328 -10.46 -9.91 10.43
N VAL A 329 -10.07 -9.11 9.43
CA VAL A 329 -10.04 -7.65 9.47
C VAL A 329 -10.95 -7.12 8.37
N LEU A 330 -12.04 -6.42 8.74
CA LEU A 330 -12.94 -5.71 7.82
C LEU A 330 -12.19 -4.56 7.12
N ASN A 331 -11.35 -4.91 6.15
CA ASN A 331 -10.74 -3.95 5.24
C ASN A 331 -10.70 -4.57 3.84
N SER A 332 -11.89 -4.83 3.29
CA SER A 332 -12.10 -5.40 1.96
C SER A 332 -11.73 -4.46 0.81
N ASP A 333 -10.97 -3.38 1.06
CA ASP A 333 -10.58 -2.46 0.00
C ASP A 333 -9.09 -2.57 -0.39
N PRO A 334 -8.74 -3.19 -1.54
CA PRO A 334 -7.41 -3.10 -2.18
C PRO A 334 -6.90 -1.68 -2.36
N ARG A 335 -7.83 -0.74 -2.31
CA ARG A 335 -7.68 0.68 -2.54
C ARG A 335 -7.36 1.45 -1.26
N ALA A 336 -7.26 0.79 -0.11
CA ALA A 336 -6.52 1.28 1.07
C ALA A 336 -5.00 1.40 0.81
N GLU A 337 -4.52 1.16 -0.42
CA GLU A 337 -3.22 1.63 -0.93
C GLU A 337 -2.91 3.10 -0.61
N SER A 338 -3.89 3.96 -0.29
CA SER A 338 -3.57 5.31 0.23
C SER A 338 -2.73 5.25 1.52
N VAL A 339 -2.91 4.21 2.35
CA VAL A 339 -2.23 4.04 3.63
C VAL A 339 -0.79 3.57 3.46
N THR A 340 -0.47 2.76 2.44
CA THR A 340 0.92 2.33 2.13
C THR A 340 1.70 3.34 1.29
N ARG A 341 1.00 4.16 0.50
CA ARG A 341 1.61 5.25 -0.30
C ARG A 341 2.08 6.41 0.56
N VAL A 342 1.48 6.64 1.71
CA VAL A 342 1.83 7.75 2.62
C VAL A 342 3.21 7.53 3.29
N PRO A 343 3.49 6.37 3.90
CA PRO A 343 4.82 5.90 4.30
C PRO A 343 5.85 5.98 3.17
N SER A 344 5.52 5.44 2.00
CA SER A 344 6.42 5.42 0.83
C SER A 344 6.76 6.84 0.33
N ALA A 345 5.78 7.76 0.34
CA ALA A 345 5.99 9.13 -0.07
C ALA A 345 6.78 9.95 0.95
N ALA A 346 6.73 9.57 2.23
CA ALA A 346 7.53 10.21 3.27
C ALA A 346 9.03 9.94 3.08
N ASP A 347 9.39 8.86 2.36
CA ASP A 347 10.77 8.46 2.07
C ASP A 347 11.56 8.26 3.38
N LEU A 348 10.94 7.64 4.39
CA LEU A 348 11.51 7.54 5.75
C LEU A 348 12.68 6.56 5.87
N SER A 349 13.11 5.94 4.76
CA SER A 349 14.30 5.08 4.70
C SER A 349 15.56 5.93 4.55
N PHE A 350 16.13 6.43 5.64
CA PHE A 350 17.39 7.16 5.59
C PHE A 350 18.49 6.54 6.45
N ALA A 351 19.66 6.40 5.80
CA ALA A 351 20.93 6.02 6.39
C ALA A 351 21.58 7.21 7.14
N ASN A 352 22.38 6.87 8.16
CA ASN A 352 23.40 7.68 8.86
C ASN A 352 23.07 8.47 10.14
N THR A 353 21.99 8.18 10.86
CA THR A 353 21.90 8.57 12.29
C THR A 353 21.70 7.36 13.19
N ASN A 354 22.36 7.36 14.36
CA ASN A 354 22.15 6.35 15.41
C ASN A 354 20.88 6.63 16.24
N ASP A 355 20.18 7.73 15.95
CA ASP A 355 19.05 8.23 16.74
C ASP A 355 17.71 7.70 16.19
N LYS A 356 16.70 7.63 17.07
CA LYS A 356 15.31 7.29 16.70
C LYS A 356 14.71 8.37 15.81
N LEU A 357 13.98 7.98 14.78
CA LEU A 357 13.21 8.89 13.91
C LEU A 357 11.80 9.04 14.47
N ARG A 358 11.43 10.26 14.88
CA ARG A 358 10.15 10.52 15.55
C ARG A 358 9.11 11.02 14.56
N VAL A 359 8.07 10.22 14.35
CA VAL A 359 6.99 10.51 13.40
C VAL A 359 5.72 10.87 14.18
N LEU A 360 5.20 12.07 13.95
CA LEU A 360 3.88 12.46 14.45
C LEU A 360 2.80 11.93 13.52
N GLU A 361 1.93 11.05 14.02
CA GLU A 361 0.72 10.60 13.32
C GLU A 361 -0.51 11.33 13.88
N ILE A 362 -1.23 12.08 13.04
CA ILE A 362 -2.47 12.77 13.43
C ILE A 362 -3.67 12.00 12.89
N GLY A 363 -4.53 11.53 13.78
CA GLY A 363 -5.73 10.75 13.44
C GLY A 363 -5.40 9.33 12.97
N PRO A 364 -4.77 8.49 13.82
CA PRO A 364 -4.44 7.10 13.52
C PRO A 364 -5.68 6.22 13.28
N GLY A 365 -6.84 6.58 13.83
CA GLY A 365 -8.05 5.75 13.77
C GLY A 365 -7.80 4.35 14.31
N THR A 366 -8.04 3.32 13.48
CA THR A 366 -7.80 1.91 13.85
C THR A 366 -6.33 1.48 13.73
N GLY A 367 -5.43 2.39 13.32
CA GLY A 367 -3.98 2.16 13.31
C GLY A 367 -3.42 1.49 12.07
N ASN A 368 -4.15 1.52 10.95
CA ASN A 368 -3.66 0.95 9.69
C ASN A 368 -2.40 1.68 9.19
N LEU A 369 -2.35 3.00 9.35
CA LEU A 369 -1.20 3.80 8.99
C LEU A 369 -0.08 3.63 10.03
N THR A 370 -0.42 3.56 11.31
CA THR A 370 0.50 3.22 12.40
C THR A 370 1.29 1.94 12.12
N SER A 371 0.61 0.83 11.77
CA SER A 371 1.26 -0.44 11.39
C SER A 371 2.25 -0.24 10.25
N ALA A 372 1.79 0.41 9.18
CA ALA A 372 2.62 0.64 8.00
C ALA A 372 3.82 1.57 8.25
N LEU A 373 3.76 2.45 9.27
CA LEU A 373 4.88 3.30 9.68
C LEU A 373 5.92 2.52 10.49
N LEU A 374 5.47 1.68 11.42
CA LEU A 374 6.33 0.85 12.28
C LEU A 374 7.08 -0.22 11.48
N GLU A 375 6.50 -0.70 10.37
CA GLU A 375 7.10 -1.70 9.49
C GLU A 375 8.23 -1.15 8.58
N ILE A 376 8.36 0.18 8.42
CA ILE A 376 9.35 0.76 7.48
C ILE A 376 10.78 0.56 7.98
N ASP A 377 11.05 0.92 9.23
CA ASP A 377 12.37 0.90 9.84
C ASP A 377 12.25 0.76 11.37
N PRO A 378 12.98 -0.17 12.01
CA PRO A 378 12.96 -0.35 13.48
C PRO A 378 13.35 0.89 14.30
N LYS A 379 13.97 1.90 13.69
CA LYS A 379 14.31 3.18 14.35
C LYS A 379 13.14 4.15 14.45
N ILE A 380 12.03 3.88 13.76
CA ILE A 380 10.87 4.76 13.79
C ILE A 380 10.18 4.64 15.13
N GLN A 381 9.92 5.79 15.74
CA GLN A 381 9.02 5.95 16.86
C GLN A 381 7.82 6.76 16.39
N VAL A 382 6.62 6.19 16.46
CA VAL A 382 5.37 6.84 16.10
C VAL A 382 4.74 7.46 17.36
N HIS A 383 4.37 8.73 17.28
CA HIS A 383 3.51 9.39 18.26
C HIS A 383 2.15 9.64 17.61
N ALA A 384 1.19 8.79 17.94
CA ALA A 384 -0.14 8.81 17.38
C ALA A 384 -1.09 9.61 18.28
N VAL A 385 -1.66 10.70 17.73
CA VAL A 385 -2.60 11.59 18.44
C VAL A 385 -4.00 11.36 17.91
N GLU A 386 -4.90 10.91 18.78
CA GLU A 386 -6.28 10.56 18.45
C GLU A 386 -7.27 11.24 19.41
N PHE A 387 -8.35 11.76 18.84
CA PHE A 387 -9.41 12.44 19.58
C PHE A 387 -10.45 11.46 20.14
N ASP A 388 -10.75 10.37 19.43
CA ASP A 388 -11.70 9.37 19.92
C ASP A 388 -11.02 8.39 20.88
N GLY A 389 -11.27 8.55 22.18
CA GLY A 389 -10.74 7.65 23.22
C GLY A 389 -11.02 6.16 22.97
N ARG A 390 -12.10 5.80 22.27
CA ARG A 390 -12.38 4.40 21.91
C ARG A 390 -11.38 3.86 20.89
N MET A 391 -10.95 4.70 19.96
CA MET A 391 -9.92 4.34 18.98
C MET A 391 -8.56 4.21 19.65
N VAL A 392 -8.26 5.07 20.64
CA VAL A 392 -7.05 4.94 21.47
C VAL A 392 -7.00 3.62 22.20
N GLU A 393 -8.10 3.18 22.82
CA GLU A 393 -8.19 1.87 23.46
C GLU A 393 -7.95 0.71 22.46
N GLN A 394 -8.44 0.84 21.23
CA GLN A 394 -8.19 -0.14 20.16
C GLN A 394 -6.72 -0.16 19.74
N LEU A 395 -6.08 1.01 19.59
CA LEU A 395 -4.66 1.12 19.30
C LEU A 395 -3.82 0.49 20.41
N GLN A 396 -4.16 0.76 21.68
CA GLN A 396 -3.48 0.18 22.84
C GLN A 396 -3.55 -1.35 22.84
N ARG A 397 -4.71 -1.93 22.49
CA ARG A 397 -4.85 -3.39 22.37
C ARG A 397 -4.09 -3.94 21.17
N ARG A 398 -4.18 -3.29 20.01
CA ARG A 398 -3.58 -3.75 18.75
C ARG A 398 -2.05 -3.71 18.78
N PHE A 399 -1.47 -2.71 19.43
CA PHE A 399 -0.02 -2.44 19.43
C PHE A 399 0.58 -2.52 20.85
N THR A 400 0.17 -3.54 21.63
CA THR A 400 0.63 -3.69 23.02
C THR A 400 2.16 -3.79 23.08
N SER A 401 2.78 -4.60 22.20
CA SER A 401 4.23 -4.78 22.12
C SER A 401 4.99 -3.49 21.81
N GLU A 402 4.50 -2.73 20.84
CA GLU A 402 5.15 -1.52 20.34
C GLU A 402 5.01 -0.35 21.33
N ILE A 403 3.95 -0.36 22.13
CA ILE A 403 3.81 0.55 23.26
C ILE A 403 4.79 0.17 24.39
N GLU A 404 4.93 -1.13 24.68
CA GLU A 404 5.85 -1.61 25.72
C GLU A 404 7.33 -1.35 25.39
N ASP A 405 7.74 -1.49 24.13
CA ASP A 405 9.11 -1.19 23.68
C ASP A 405 9.35 0.29 23.35
N GLY A 406 8.28 1.09 23.37
CA GLY A 406 8.31 2.54 23.15
C GLY A 406 8.52 2.95 21.69
N SER A 407 8.28 2.07 20.73
CA SER A 407 8.16 2.42 19.30
C SER A 407 6.83 3.10 18.97
N LEU A 408 5.78 2.92 19.78
CA LEU A 408 4.51 3.62 19.65
C LEU A 408 4.12 4.38 20.94
N VAL A 409 3.73 5.64 20.79
CA VAL A 409 3.04 6.44 21.81
C VAL A 409 1.63 6.74 21.31
N ALA A 410 0.61 6.17 21.95
CA ALA A 410 -0.80 6.44 21.65
C ALA A 410 -1.37 7.47 22.65
N GLU A 411 -1.62 8.70 22.18
CA GLU A 411 -2.11 9.81 22.99
C GLU A 411 -3.58 10.14 22.67
N HIS A 412 -4.42 10.13 23.70
CA HIS A 412 -5.78 10.65 23.63
C HIS A 412 -5.78 12.17 23.85
N SER A 413 -5.94 12.95 22.79
CA SER A 413 -5.84 14.41 22.85
C SER A 413 -6.60 15.08 21.71
N ASP A 414 -7.17 16.25 21.98
CA ASP A 414 -7.67 17.13 20.93
C ASP A 414 -6.48 17.79 20.22
N PHE A 415 -6.42 17.68 18.90
CA PHE A 415 -5.36 18.30 18.12
C PHE A 415 -5.31 19.84 18.29
N GLU A 416 -6.42 20.50 18.63
CA GLU A 416 -6.41 21.94 18.93
C GLU A 416 -5.59 22.26 20.20
N ASP A 417 -5.51 21.33 21.16
CA ASP A 417 -4.80 21.47 22.44
C ASP A 417 -3.44 20.75 22.45
N PHE A 418 -3.24 19.80 21.55
CA PHE A 418 -1.97 19.06 21.40
C PHE A 418 -0.82 20.01 21.10
N LYS A 419 0.35 19.81 21.73
CA LYS A 419 1.56 20.61 21.47
C LYS A 419 2.58 19.79 20.69
N PHE A 420 3.08 20.35 19.59
CA PHE A 420 4.11 19.73 18.75
C PHE A 420 5.48 19.54 19.44
N THR A 421 5.62 20.04 20.66
CA THR A 421 6.81 19.88 21.50
C THR A 421 6.34 19.56 22.91
N LEU A 422 7.00 18.62 23.58
CA LEU A 422 6.84 18.44 25.01
C LEU A 422 7.50 19.65 25.71
N GLU A 423 6.87 20.18 26.76
CA GLU A 423 7.35 21.41 27.39
C GLU A 423 8.80 21.25 27.90
N GLY A 424 9.71 22.12 27.44
CA GLY A 424 11.02 22.32 28.06
C GLY A 424 12.24 21.70 27.37
N GLU A 425 12.09 20.84 26.37
CA GLU A 425 13.23 20.10 25.80
C GLU A 425 13.29 20.17 24.27
N ASP A 426 14.40 20.71 23.75
CA ASP A 426 14.75 20.67 22.33
C ASP A 426 14.96 19.24 21.80
N GLU A 427 15.10 18.25 22.68
CA GLU A 427 15.21 16.82 22.37
C GLU A 427 13.85 16.16 22.06
N SER A 428 12.74 16.88 22.25
CA SER A 428 11.37 16.36 22.10
C SER A 428 10.71 16.57 20.72
N ARG A 429 11.51 16.68 19.65
CA ARG A 429 11.04 17.10 18.31
C ARG A 429 10.54 15.93 17.46
N PHE A 430 9.70 16.25 16.49
CA PHE A 430 9.30 15.35 15.42
C PHE A 430 10.15 15.61 14.18
N ASP A 431 10.55 14.53 13.51
CA ASP A 431 11.30 14.56 12.27
C ASP A 431 10.38 14.58 11.05
N ALA A 432 9.22 13.92 11.16
CA ALA A 432 8.21 13.89 10.13
C ALA A 432 6.80 13.92 10.73
N CYS A 433 5.83 14.30 9.89
CA CYS A 433 4.42 14.23 10.24
C CYS A 433 3.63 13.52 9.15
N VAL A 434 2.75 12.64 9.58
CA VAL A 434 1.83 11.93 8.72
C VAL A 434 0.42 12.14 9.24
N ALA A 435 -0.54 12.42 8.36
CA ALA A 435 -1.90 12.66 8.82
C ALA A 435 -2.98 12.28 7.82
N ASN A 436 -3.99 11.58 8.33
CA ASN A 436 -5.30 11.47 7.69
C ASN A 436 -6.24 12.52 8.31
N ILE A 437 -6.11 13.77 7.84
CA ILE A 437 -6.66 14.92 8.55
C ILE A 437 -8.19 14.97 8.38
N PRO A 438 -8.99 15.04 9.47
CA PRO A 438 -10.38 15.44 9.38
C PRO A 438 -10.49 16.80 8.68
N TYR A 439 -11.28 16.91 7.62
CA TYR A 439 -11.22 18.07 6.71
C TYR A 439 -11.41 19.45 7.38
N GLN A 440 -12.10 19.50 8.53
CA GLN A 440 -12.30 20.72 9.31
C GLN A 440 -10.99 21.24 9.94
N LEU A 441 -10.02 20.35 10.17
CA LEU A 441 -8.72 20.64 10.78
C LEU A 441 -7.61 20.91 9.76
N SER A 442 -7.81 20.66 8.46
CA SER A 442 -6.73 20.76 7.45
C SER A 442 -6.01 22.12 7.46
N SER A 443 -6.75 23.22 7.58
CA SER A 443 -6.16 24.57 7.66
C SER A 443 -5.36 24.82 8.95
N LEU A 444 -5.80 24.23 10.07
CA LEU A 444 -5.12 24.34 11.35
C LEU A 444 -3.82 23.53 11.34
N VAL A 445 -3.89 22.26 10.94
CA VAL A 445 -2.74 21.36 10.83
C VAL A 445 -1.66 21.96 9.94
N VAL A 446 -2.00 22.39 8.72
CA VAL A 446 -1.03 22.97 7.78
C VAL A 446 -0.40 24.25 8.34
N SER A 447 -1.16 25.10 9.03
CA SER A 447 -0.63 26.33 9.60
C SER A 447 0.32 26.06 10.77
N ARG A 448 -0.01 25.11 11.66
CA ARG A 448 0.86 24.70 12.76
C ARG A 448 2.12 24.02 12.25
N LEU A 449 2.01 23.14 11.26
CA LEU A 449 3.16 22.55 10.58
C LEU A 449 4.04 23.61 9.91
N SER A 450 3.44 24.61 9.25
CA SER A 450 4.21 25.70 8.63
C SER A 450 5.00 26.50 9.66
N SER A 451 4.37 26.81 10.81
CA SER A 451 5.07 27.44 11.94
C SER A 451 6.14 26.53 12.55
N TYR A 452 5.90 25.22 12.60
CA TYR A 452 6.83 24.22 13.10
C TYR A 452 8.08 24.13 12.22
N MET A 453 7.90 24.01 10.90
CA MET A 453 8.99 23.99 9.91
C MET A 453 9.83 25.26 9.93
N HIS A 454 9.21 26.43 10.14
CA HIS A 454 9.94 27.68 10.34
C HIS A 454 10.84 27.65 11.58
N ARG A 455 10.34 27.08 12.69
CA ARG A 455 11.06 27.00 13.96
C ARG A 455 12.12 25.89 13.96
N PHE A 456 11.86 24.79 13.27
CA PHE A 456 12.69 23.59 13.25
C PHE A 456 13.06 23.20 11.81
N PRO A 457 14.13 23.80 11.25
CA PRO A 457 14.60 23.51 9.88
C PRO A 457 15.06 22.06 9.66
N THR A 458 15.27 21.29 10.74
CA THR A 458 15.61 19.87 10.68
C THR A 458 14.41 18.96 10.41
N PHE A 459 13.19 19.49 10.47
CA PHE A 459 11.99 18.75 10.06
C PHE A 459 12.11 18.32 8.60
N GLN A 460 11.81 17.06 8.31
CA GLN A 460 12.10 16.47 7.01
C GLN A 460 10.93 16.63 6.05
N CYS A 461 9.73 16.19 6.44
CA CYS A 461 8.53 16.34 5.62
C CYS A 461 7.24 16.13 6.39
N ALA A 462 6.14 16.65 5.83
CA ALA A 462 4.79 16.29 6.23
C ALA A 462 4.02 15.69 5.05
N VAL A 463 3.46 14.48 5.22
CA VAL A 463 2.63 13.81 4.22
C VAL A 463 1.19 13.76 4.70
N LEU A 464 0.31 14.48 3.98
CA LEU A 464 -1.03 14.78 4.45
C LEU A 464 -2.08 14.33 3.42
N LEU A 465 -3.11 13.63 3.88
CA LEU A 465 -4.33 13.41 3.12
C LEU A 465 -5.30 14.57 3.39
N VAL A 466 -5.67 15.30 2.34
CA VAL A 466 -6.57 16.45 2.41
C VAL A 466 -7.60 16.40 1.29
N GLN A 467 -8.66 17.21 1.36
CA GLN A 467 -9.61 17.36 0.26
C GLN A 467 -8.91 17.80 -1.03
N GLU A 468 -9.38 17.32 -2.18
CA GLU A 468 -8.83 17.67 -3.50
C GLU A 468 -8.77 19.19 -3.71
N GLU A 469 -9.86 19.91 -3.42
CA GLU A 469 -9.89 21.38 -3.57
C GLU A 469 -8.88 22.07 -2.64
N PHE A 470 -8.71 21.55 -1.42
CA PHE A 470 -7.76 22.08 -0.45
C PHE A 470 -6.31 21.83 -0.90
N ALA A 471 -6.00 20.63 -1.41
CA ALA A 471 -4.70 20.34 -2.02
C ALA A 471 -4.42 21.27 -3.21
N LEU A 472 -5.39 21.47 -4.10
CA LEU A 472 -5.24 22.36 -5.25
C LEU A 472 -5.01 23.81 -4.85
N ARG A 473 -5.50 24.25 -3.68
CA ARG A 473 -5.17 25.58 -3.12
C ARG A 473 -3.74 25.62 -2.60
N LEU A 474 -3.23 24.58 -1.97
CA LEU A 474 -1.84 24.54 -1.49
C LEU A 474 -0.83 24.47 -2.65
N LEU A 475 -1.17 23.75 -3.71
CA LEU A 475 -0.36 23.62 -4.93
C LEU A 475 -0.40 24.88 -5.83
N ALA A 476 -1.37 25.78 -5.60
CA ALA A 476 -1.58 26.93 -6.45
C ALA A 476 -0.41 27.92 -6.40
N GLN A 477 0.07 28.32 -7.57
CA GLN A 477 1.08 29.36 -7.76
C GLN A 477 0.44 30.72 -8.06
N PRO A 478 1.19 31.84 -7.92
CA PRO A 478 0.72 33.17 -8.30
C PRO A 478 0.13 33.17 -9.71
N GLY A 479 -1.01 33.83 -9.88
CA GLY A 479 -1.76 33.86 -11.12
C GLY A 479 -2.87 32.82 -11.24
N ASN A 480 -2.82 31.74 -10.47
CA ASN A 480 -3.85 30.70 -10.44
C ASN A 480 -5.12 31.17 -9.69
N LYS A 481 -6.30 30.73 -10.14
CA LYS A 481 -7.59 31.06 -9.50
C LYS A 481 -7.70 30.60 -8.03
N ASN A 482 -6.99 29.53 -7.68
CA ASN A 482 -6.97 28.92 -6.35
C ASN A 482 -5.89 29.52 -5.43
N TYR A 483 -5.02 30.40 -5.95
CA TYR A 483 -3.98 31.04 -5.15
C TYR A 483 -4.58 31.92 -4.07
N SER A 484 -4.16 31.71 -2.83
CA SER A 484 -4.76 32.30 -1.64
C SER A 484 -3.72 32.56 -0.54
N ARG A 485 -4.16 33.19 0.56
CA ARG A 485 -3.34 33.37 1.77
C ARG A 485 -2.68 32.07 2.24
N LEU A 486 -3.42 30.97 2.20
CA LEU A 486 -2.92 29.65 2.61
C LEU A 486 -1.75 29.21 1.71
N SER A 487 -1.90 29.36 0.40
CA SER A 487 -0.85 29.04 -0.59
C SER A 487 0.43 29.85 -0.31
N ALA A 488 0.29 31.15 -0.08
CA ALA A 488 1.41 32.05 0.19
C ALA A 488 2.10 31.76 1.54
N ASN A 489 1.32 31.50 2.61
CA ASN A 489 1.86 31.12 3.92
C ASN A 489 2.65 29.81 3.86
N THR A 490 2.11 28.79 3.20
CA THR A 490 2.79 27.49 3.10
C THR A 490 4.03 27.57 2.21
N ALA A 491 3.94 28.26 1.07
CA ALA A 491 5.06 28.44 0.15
C ALA A 491 6.25 29.23 0.76
N LEU A 492 6.04 29.94 1.88
CA LEU A 492 7.11 30.63 2.61
C LEU A 492 8.11 29.63 3.20
N VAL A 493 7.61 28.50 3.71
CA VAL A 493 8.39 27.58 4.54
C VAL A 493 8.58 26.22 3.89
N ALA A 494 7.73 25.82 2.95
CA ALA A 494 7.74 24.50 2.37
C ALA A 494 7.42 24.50 0.87
N ASP A 495 8.00 23.54 0.16
CA ASP A 495 7.56 23.13 -1.17
C ASP A 495 6.47 22.07 -1.03
N VAL A 496 5.33 22.30 -1.69
CA VAL A 496 4.19 21.38 -1.68
C VAL A 496 4.15 20.65 -3.01
N THR A 497 4.18 19.32 -2.96
CA THR A 497 4.07 18.45 -4.13
C THR A 497 2.83 17.57 -4.01
N SER A 498 2.23 17.25 -5.17
CA SER A 498 1.15 16.28 -5.25
C SER A 498 1.74 14.89 -5.30
N VAL A 499 1.32 14.01 -4.40
CA VAL A 499 1.72 12.59 -4.42
C VAL A 499 0.72 11.81 -5.27
N VAL A 500 -0.55 11.75 -4.85
CA VAL A 500 -1.57 10.97 -5.56
C VAL A 500 -3.00 11.44 -5.25
N PRO A 501 -3.92 11.51 -6.23
CA PRO A 501 -5.35 11.69 -5.95
C PRO A 501 -5.94 10.42 -5.30
N VAL A 502 -6.91 10.60 -4.41
CA VAL A 502 -7.58 9.53 -3.67
C VAL A 502 -9.09 9.69 -3.81
N PRO A 503 -9.76 8.87 -4.66
CA PRO A 503 -11.20 8.96 -4.85
C PRO A 503 -11.98 8.68 -3.57
N ARG A 504 -13.12 9.36 -3.37
CA ARG A 504 -13.98 9.22 -2.18
C ARG A 504 -14.43 7.78 -1.87
N LYS A 505 -14.51 6.93 -2.89
CA LYS A 505 -14.90 5.51 -2.79
C LYS A 505 -13.88 4.64 -2.02
N HIS A 506 -12.75 5.22 -1.60
CA HIS A 506 -11.69 4.59 -0.80
C HIS A 506 -11.87 4.84 0.71
N PHE A 507 -12.96 5.51 1.12
CA PHE A 507 -13.24 5.84 2.52
C PHE A 507 -14.55 5.19 2.97
N LEU A 508 -14.63 4.89 4.26
CA LEU A 508 -15.81 4.31 4.92
C LEU A 508 -16.17 5.14 6.17
N PRO A 509 -17.33 5.83 6.17
CA PRO A 509 -18.22 6.07 5.03
C PRO A 509 -17.57 6.99 3.96
N PRO A 510 -17.99 6.90 2.69
CA PRO A 510 -17.47 7.76 1.63
C PRO A 510 -17.75 9.26 1.90
N PRO A 511 -16.75 10.15 1.80
CA PRO A 511 -16.97 11.59 1.88
C PRO A 511 -17.68 12.11 0.63
N LYS A 512 -18.14 13.37 0.72
CA LYS A 512 -18.84 14.05 -0.40
C LYS A 512 -17.91 14.49 -1.54
N VAL A 513 -16.60 14.48 -1.31
CA VAL A 513 -15.59 14.99 -2.23
C VAL A 513 -14.39 14.05 -2.25
N ASP A 514 -13.61 14.12 -3.31
CA ASP A 514 -12.37 13.35 -3.42
C ASP A 514 -11.24 14.01 -2.60
N SER A 515 -10.20 13.22 -2.33
CA SER A 515 -9.04 13.61 -1.54
C SER A 515 -7.76 13.58 -2.39
N ARG A 516 -6.67 14.09 -1.84
CA ARG A 516 -5.32 13.99 -2.41
C ARG A 516 -4.29 13.90 -1.31
N VAL A 517 -3.31 13.03 -1.52
CA VAL A 517 -2.09 13.01 -0.71
C VAL A 517 -1.13 14.08 -1.24
N ILE A 518 -0.67 14.93 -0.35
CA ILE A 518 0.35 15.95 -0.63
C ILE A 518 1.58 15.73 0.27
N LYS A 519 2.75 16.11 -0.22
CA LYS A 519 3.98 16.17 0.57
C LYS A 519 4.43 17.62 0.71
N MET A 520 4.67 18.04 1.94
CA MET A 520 5.27 19.33 2.28
C MET A 520 6.71 19.10 2.72
N THR A 521 7.66 19.65 2.00
CA THR A 521 9.09 19.56 2.32
C THR A 521 9.63 20.93 2.68
N PRO A 522 10.26 21.13 3.86
CA PRO A 522 10.81 22.42 4.24
C PRO A 522 11.85 22.94 3.24
N LYS A 523 11.83 24.25 3.01
CA LYS A 523 12.76 24.91 2.11
C LYS A 523 14.15 25.03 2.74
N SER A 524 15.17 24.73 1.94
CA SER A 524 16.57 24.78 2.37
C SER A 524 17.19 26.19 2.33
N THR A 525 16.55 27.18 1.69
CA THR A 525 17.09 28.55 1.52
C THR A 525 16.00 29.59 1.22
N PRO A 526 16.18 30.89 1.58
CA PRO A 526 17.13 31.44 2.56
C PRO A 526 16.57 31.39 4.00
N ALA A 527 17.46 31.56 4.99
CA ALA A 527 17.09 31.59 6.40
C ALA A 527 16.03 32.68 6.65
N LEU A 528 14.81 32.25 6.97
CA LEU A 528 13.77 33.16 7.43
C LEU A 528 14.25 33.84 8.73
N PRO A 529 13.83 35.09 9.00
CA PRO A 529 14.20 35.79 10.22
C PRO A 529 13.91 34.95 11.47
N SER A 530 14.85 34.91 12.42
CA SER A 530 14.74 34.11 13.65
C SER A 530 13.77 34.70 14.70
N ASP A 531 13.12 35.84 14.39
CA ASP A 531 12.07 36.42 15.22
C ASP A 531 10.94 35.40 15.38
N LYS A 532 10.68 34.96 16.63
CA LYS A 532 9.61 34.00 16.96
C LYS A 532 8.23 34.46 16.48
N LEU A 533 8.03 35.77 16.31
CA LEU A 533 6.77 36.36 15.84
C LEU A 533 6.77 36.61 14.32
N PHE A 534 7.86 36.34 13.60
CA PHE A 534 7.99 36.61 12.17
C PHE A 534 6.84 36.00 11.37
N PHE A 535 6.60 34.69 11.53
CA PHE A 535 5.55 34.00 10.79
C PHE A 535 4.15 34.55 11.11
N GLN A 536 3.90 34.95 12.37
CA GLN A 536 2.63 35.58 12.77
C GLN A 536 2.45 36.97 12.15
N LYS A 537 3.53 37.75 12.04
CA LYS A 537 3.54 39.07 11.39
C LYS A 537 3.37 38.94 9.87
N PHE A 538 4.01 37.94 9.26
CA PHE A 538 3.85 37.63 7.85
C PHE A 538 2.41 37.20 7.52
N ASP A 539 1.79 36.34 8.34
CA ASP A 539 0.38 35.99 8.20
C ASP A 539 -0.53 37.24 8.32
N ALA A 540 -0.20 38.17 9.23
CA ALA A 540 -0.92 39.43 9.37
C ALA A 540 -0.84 40.29 8.09
N LEU A 541 0.34 40.38 7.46
CA LEU A 541 0.50 41.04 6.16
C LEU A 541 -0.37 40.38 5.10
N LEU A 542 -0.25 39.05 4.94
CA LEU A 542 -1.00 38.32 3.92
C LEU A 542 -2.51 38.41 4.15
N ARG A 543 -2.97 38.46 5.41
CA ARG A 543 -4.39 38.69 5.72
C ARG A 543 -4.89 40.01 5.15
N LEU A 544 -4.11 41.09 5.26
CA LEU A 544 -4.45 42.39 4.66
C LEU A 544 -4.45 42.31 3.12
N CYS A 545 -3.42 41.68 2.54
CA CYS A 545 -3.28 41.57 1.08
C CYS A 545 -4.36 40.69 0.43
N PHE A 546 -4.83 39.65 1.11
CA PHE A 546 -5.83 38.71 0.57
C PHE A 546 -7.28 39.04 0.98
N GLU A 547 -7.52 40.05 1.83
CA GLU A 547 -8.87 40.46 2.28
C GLU A 547 -9.81 40.70 1.09
N ARG A 548 -9.34 41.46 0.10
CA ARG A 548 -10.04 41.63 -1.20
C ARG A 548 -9.05 41.39 -2.32
N LYS A 549 -8.80 40.11 -2.61
CA LYS A 549 -7.78 39.61 -3.56
C LYS A 549 -7.81 40.23 -4.97
N ASN A 550 -8.92 40.86 -5.36
CA ASN A 550 -9.11 41.58 -6.62
C ASN A 550 -8.82 43.10 -6.55
N LYS A 551 -8.37 43.64 -5.40
CA LYS A 551 -7.93 45.04 -5.28
C LYS A 551 -6.40 45.10 -5.35
N THR A 552 -5.88 46.26 -5.76
CA THR A 552 -4.44 46.54 -5.76
C THR A 552 -3.91 46.55 -4.33
N LEU A 553 -2.66 46.12 -4.12
CA LEU A 553 -2.01 46.15 -2.81
C LEU A 553 -2.04 47.54 -2.17
N ARG A 554 -1.78 48.60 -2.96
CA ARG A 554 -1.88 49.99 -2.49
C ARG A 554 -3.23 50.29 -1.83
N ALA A 555 -4.32 49.93 -2.49
CA ALA A 555 -5.67 50.16 -1.96
C ALA A 555 -5.95 49.37 -0.67
N LEU A 556 -5.33 48.20 -0.49
CA LEU A 556 -5.53 47.36 0.69
C LEU A 556 -4.68 47.81 1.87
N LEU A 557 -3.39 48.09 1.64
CA LEU A 557 -2.45 48.48 2.69
C LEU A 557 -2.68 49.92 3.19
N LEU A 558 -3.27 50.78 2.37
CA LEU A 558 -3.68 52.13 2.80
C LEU A 558 -5.07 52.17 3.45
N ALA A 559 -5.81 51.06 3.46
CA ALA A 559 -7.15 51.02 4.06
C ALA A 559 -7.10 51.25 5.59
N LYS A 560 -8.19 51.78 6.14
CA LYS A 560 -8.31 52.03 7.59
C LYS A 560 -8.08 50.76 8.42
N THR A 561 -8.52 49.60 7.91
CA THR A 561 -8.31 48.29 8.56
C THR A 561 -6.83 47.95 8.64
N ALA A 562 -6.07 48.12 7.56
CA ALA A 562 -4.62 47.88 7.52
C ALA A 562 -3.86 48.81 8.45
N ARG A 563 -4.17 50.12 8.45
CA ARG A 563 -3.53 51.11 9.32
C ARG A 563 -3.62 50.78 10.81
N SER A 564 -4.70 50.12 11.23
CA SER A 564 -4.86 49.70 12.64
C SER A 564 -3.94 48.55 13.06
N GLN A 565 -3.34 47.84 12.09
CA GLN A 565 -2.42 46.73 12.31
C GLN A 565 -0.95 47.16 12.34
N TYR A 566 -0.63 48.40 11.93
CA TYR A 566 0.73 48.90 11.91
C TYR A 566 1.21 49.33 13.31
N VAL A 567 2.47 49.01 13.60
CA VAL A 567 3.21 49.45 14.78
C VAL A 567 4.40 50.25 14.28
N LEU A 568 4.46 51.53 14.64
CA LEU A 568 5.59 52.39 14.29
C LEU A 568 6.70 52.21 15.32
N LYS A 569 7.94 52.04 14.86
CA LYS A 569 9.10 52.07 15.76
C LYS A 569 9.31 53.50 16.27
N ASN A 570 9.53 53.64 17.59
CA ASN A 570 9.45 54.91 18.33
C ASN A 570 10.45 55.99 17.88
N ASP A 571 11.53 55.63 17.19
CA ASP A 571 12.58 56.58 16.79
C ASP A 571 12.29 57.29 15.45
N ALA A 572 11.11 57.05 14.85
CA ALA A 572 10.88 57.41 13.46
C ALA A 572 9.92 58.59 13.24
N LEU A 573 9.29 59.18 14.25
CA LEU A 573 8.39 60.34 14.06
C LEU A 573 9.01 61.60 14.66
N ALA A 574 9.09 62.67 13.87
CA ALA A 574 9.36 64.00 14.42
C ALA A 574 8.20 64.43 15.32
N ALA A 575 8.47 65.26 16.35
CA ALA A 575 7.49 65.63 17.37
C ALA A 575 6.18 66.25 16.81
N ASP A 576 6.21 66.80 15.60
CA ASP A 576 5.10 67.48 14.93
C ASP A 576 4.55 66.76 13.68
N GLU A 577 4.96 65.52 13.41
CA GLU A 577 4.58 64.80 12.18
C GLU A 577 3.19 64.15 12.28
N ASP A 578 2.30 64.37 11.29
CA ASP A 578 1.00 63.68 11.21
C ASP A 578 1.24 62.17 10.98
N LYS A 579 0.99 61.38 12.03
CA LYS A 579 1.13 59.93 12.03
C LYS A 579 0.39 59.24 10.87
N HIS A 580 -0.76 59.75 10.44
CA HIS A 580 -1.50 59.18 9.32
C HIS A 580 -0.84 59.46 7.97
N GLN A 581 -0.30 60.67 7.81
CA GLN A 581 0.44 61.04 6.62
C GLN A 581 1.76 60.25 6.54
N ALA A 582 2.53 60.21 7.63
CA ALA A 582 3.80 59.47 7.72
C ALA A 582 3.65 57.97 7.37
N VAL A 583 2.61 57.31 7.90
CA VAL A 583 2.30 55.90 7.56
C VAL A 583 1.96 55.76 6.07
N THR A 584 1.18 56.69 5.52
CA THR A 584 0.78 56.65 4.11
C THR A 584 2.00 56.74 3.21
N GLU A 585 2.85 57.74 3.41
CA GLU A 585 4.06 57.98 2.61
C GLU A 585 5.04 56.80 2.69
N ARG A 586 5.23 56.20 3.87
CA ARG A 586 6.11 55.04 4.05
C ARG A 586 5.59 53.78 3.37
N VAL A 587 4.28 53.50 3.48
CA VAL A 587 3.66 52.34 2.81
C VAL A 587 3.72 52.51 1.29
N GLU A 588 3.49 53.72 0.77
CA GLU A 588 3.61 54.01 -0.66
C GLU A 588 5.05 53.84 -1.14
N ALA A 589 6.02 54.40 -0.43
CA ALA A 589 7.43 54.25 -0.76
C ALA A 589 7.89 52.78 -0.73
N ALA A 590 7.40 51.97 0.22
CA ALA A 590 7.68 50.53 0.25
C ALA A 590 7.10 49.80 -0.98
N LEU A 591 5.87 50.14 -1.37
CA LEU A 591 5.23 49.55 -2.54
C LEU A 591 5.92 49.96 -3.85
N GLU A 592 6.38 51.20 -3.95
CA GLU A 592 7.13 51.70 -5.11
C GLU A 592 8.50 51.04 -5.20
N ALA A 593 9.23 50.90 -4.09
CA ALA A 593 10.53 50.23 -4.04
C ALA A 593 10.43 48.77 -4.52
N CYS A 594 9.36 48.05 -4.17
CA CYS A 594 9.12 46.69 -4.66
C CYS A 594 8.48 46.63 -6.05
N GLY A 595 8.05 47.75 -6.65
CA GLY A 595 7.30 47.75 -7.91
C GLY A 595 5.91 47.12 -7.81
N LEU A 596 5.26 47.18 -6.63
CA LEU A 596 4.03 46.47 -6.32
C LEU A 596 2.77 47.36 -6.22
N SER A 597 2.88 48.66 -6.47
CA SER A 597 1.80 49.64 -6.28
C SER A 597 0.50 49.30 -7.05
N SER A 598 0.61 48.79 -8.27
CA SER A 598 -0.51 48.36 -9.11
C SER A 598 -0.85 46.87 -9.03
N ASN A 599 -0.03 46.09 -8.31
CA ASN A 599 -0.13 44.64 -8.29
C ASN A 599 -1.27 44.19 -7.36
N ARG A 600 -1.78 42.99 -7.60
CA ARG A 600 -2.81 42.35 -6.77
C ARG A 600 -2.20 41.14 -6.10
N ALA A 601 -2.63 40.84 -4.88
CA ALA A 601 -2.11 39.71 -4.10
C ALA A 601 -2.13 38.38 -4.86
N VAL A 602 -3.12 38.17 -5.73
CA VAL A 602 -3.24 36.94 -6.53
C VAL A 602 -2.16 36.77 -7.60
N LYS A 603 -1.35 37.80 -7.90
CA LYS A 603 -0.36 37.81 -8.98
C LYS A 603 1.09 37.82 -8.51
N ILE A 604 1.32 37.94 -7.22
CA ILE A 604 2.65 38.11 -6.63
C ILE A 604 3.07 36.88 -5.86
N SER A 605 4.36 36.61 -5.91
CA SER A 605 5.06 35.50 -5.27
C SER A 605 5.31 35.74 -3.79
N VAL A 606 5.64 34.67 -3.07
CA VAL A 606 6.01 34.75 -1.67
C VAL A 606 7.30 35.57 -1.45
N VAL A 607 8.22 35.54 -2.42
CA VAL A 607 9.46 36.34 -2.38
C VAL A 607 9.16 37.83 -2.45
N GLU A 608 8.23 38.25 -3.32
CA GLU A 608 7.79 39.64 -3.41
C GLU A 608 7.07 40.09 -2.13
N PHE A 609 6.28 39.21 -1.48
CA PHE A 609 5.70 39.51 -0.17
C PHE A 609 6.76 39.68 0.92
N MET A 610 7.81 38.85 0.91
CA MET A 610 8.93 38.99 1.85
C MET A 610 9.68 40.31 1.63
N GLN A 611 9.95 40.68 0.37
CA GLN A 611 10.57 41.97 0.03
C GLN A 611 9.72 43.14 0.52
N LEU A 612 8.39 43.08 0.30
CA LEU A 612 7.48 44.10 0.80
C LEU A 612 7.47 44.20 2.33
N MET A 613 7.50 43.06 3.03
CA MET A 613 7.58 43.06 4.49
C MET A 613 8.89 43.68 4.99
N GLN A 614 10.01 43.39 4.32
CA GLN A 614 11.31 43.97 4.63
C GLN A 614 11.32 45.49 4.38
N GLU A 615 10.82 45.97 3.24
CA GLU A 615 10.74 47.40 2.93
C GLU A 615 9.85 48.17 3.92
N LEU A 616 8.74 47.57 4.36
CA LEU A 616 7.91 48.14 5.43
C LEU A 616 8.72 48.25 6.73
N HIS A 617 9.46 47.20 7.09
CA HIS A 617 10.27 47.16 8.30
C HIS A 617 11.39 48.21 8.29
N ASP A 618 12.11 48.33 7.17
CA ASP A 618 13.22 49.28 6.99
C ASP A 618 12.74 50.73 7.04
N ARG A 619 11.47 50.96 6.73
CA ARG A 619 10.78 52.26 6.84
C ARG A 619 10.10 52.48 8.19
N GLY A 620 10.36 51.61 9.16
CA GLY A 620 9.88 51.73 10.54
C GLY A 620 8.43 51.30 10.74
N ILE A 621 7.84 50.55 9.81
CA ILE A 621 6.52 49.95 9.94
C ILE A 621 6.66 48.46 10.28
N ASP A 622 6.28 48.08 11.49
CA ASP A 622 6.08 46.69 11.89
C ASP A 622 4.59 46.34 11.90
N LEU A 623 4.27 45.05 11.97
CA LEU A 623 2.91 44.53 12.00
C LEU A 623 2.58 43.92 13.36
N ARG A 624 1.33 44.11 13.81
CA ARG A 624 0.80 43.36 14.94
C ARG A 624 0.75 41.86 14.58
N PRO A 625 1.32 40.96 15.41
CA PRO A 625 1.28 39.53 15.16
C PRO A 625 -0.17 39.00 15.09
N SER A 626 -0.42 38.06 14.19
CA SER A 626 -1.69 37.36 14.08
C SER A 626 -1.97 36.52 15.33
N THR A 627 -3.14 36.71 15.96
CA THR A 627 -3.58 35.99 17.18
C THR A 627 -4.59 34.86 16.89
N THR A 628 -4.62 34.38 15.65
CA THR A 628 -5.55 33.31 15.26
C THR A 628 -5.24 32.00 15.97
N ARG A 629 -6.24 31.10 16.07
CA ARG A 629 -6.05 29.76 16.65
C ARG A 629 -4.93 28.93 15.99
N HIS A 630 -4.53 29.30 14.77
CA HIS A 630 -3.41 28.71 14.04
C HIS A 630 -2.05 28.88 14.74
N PHE A 631 -1.95 29.82 15.68
CA PHE A 631 -0.73 30.16 16.40
C PHE A 631 -0.84 29.96 17.92
N ARG A 632 -1.88 29.26 18.38
CA ARG A 632 -1.91 28.78 19.77
C ARG A 632 -0.88 27.65 19.90
N GLY A 633 -0.03 27.78 20.93
CA GLY A 633 1.18 26.98 21.14
C GLY A 633 0.88 25.49 21.23
#